data_AF-A0A1I0JRB4-F1
#
_entry.id   AF-A0A1I0JRB4-F1
#
_cell.length_a   1.000
_cell.length_b   1.000
_cell.length_c   1.000
_cell.angle_alpha   90.00
_cell.angle_beta   90.00
_cell.angle_gamma   90.00
#
_symmetry.space_group_name_H-M   'P 1'
#
loop_
_entity.id
_entity.type
_entity.pdbx_description
1 polymer ?
#
loop_
_entity_poly.entity_id
_entity_poly.type
_entity_poly.pdbx_seq_one_letter_code
_entity_poly.pdbx_strand_id
1 'polypeptide(L)'
;MSRQIEKPRSGWEGGFLVTVHSVPSNHAGNLDCVEHLRTHLQLIFSMLKYNTDKQALYNFVRERQEELRSLDQTDLMALFSLIGEQKRLQKIMEQTECGEGFNLCKAIDDLIADGVRQGNEEGEKRLSSLISLLIKMQRIDLVEQVACNRELRRKLYEKYNL
;
A
#
# COMPACT_ATOMS: atom_id res chain seq x y z
N MET A 1 -40.32 41.78 4.53
CA MET A 1 -39.12 42.19 5.29
C MET A 1 -37.90 41.62 4.57
N SER A 2 -37.10 42.46 3.94
CA SER A 2 -35.98 42.05 3.08
C SER A 2 -34.84 41.48 3.91
N ARG A 3 -34.37 40.26 3.58
CA ARG A 3 -33.16 39.67 4.16
C ARG A 3 -31.94 40.40 3.60
N GLN A 4 -31.13 41.00 4.47
CA GLN A 4 -29.80 41.47 4.09
C GLN A 4 -28.90 40.24 3.92
N ILE A 5 -28.43 40.02 2.68
CA ILE A 5 -27.38 39.05 2.39
C ILE A 5 -26.08 39.74 2.77
N GLU A 6 -25.43 39.28 3.83
CA GLU A 6 -24.11 39.74 4.24
C GLU A 6 -23.11 39.45 3.11
N LYS A 7 -22.45 40.49 2.60
CA LYS A 7 -21.43 40.34 1.55
C LYS A 7 -20.19 39.64 2.11
N PRO A 8 -19.55 38.74 1.34
CA PRO A 8 -18.34 38.06 1.78
C PRO A 8 -17.23 39.07 2.08
N ARG A 9 -16.54 38.88 3.20
CA ARG A 9 -15.36 39.68 3.57
C ARG A 9 -14.14 39.06 2.89
N SER A 10 -13.56 39.79 1.95
CA SER A 10 -12.28 39.45 1.34
C SER A 10 -11.14 40.17 2.08
N GLY A 11 -10.05 39.44 2.30
CA GLY A 11 -8.82 39.96 2.92
C GLY A 11 -7.60 39.46 2.17
N TRP A 12 -6.53 40.25 2.19
CA TRP A 12 -5.25 39.89 1.59
C TRP A 12 -4.34 39.32 2.67
N GLU A 13 -4.02 38.04 2.58
CA GLU A 13 -2.98 37.38 3.40
C GLU A 13 -1.89 36.83 2.48
N GLY A 14 -0.63 37.15 2.78
CA GLY A 14 0.51 36.56 2.05
C GLY A 14 0.55 36.83 0.54
N GLY A 15 -0.08 37.90 0.05
CA GLY A 15 -0.07 38.26 -1.38
C GLY A 15 -1.13 37.56 -2.24
N PHE A 16 -2.06 36.81 -1.64
CA PHE A 16 -3.23 36.26 -2.34
C PHE A 16 -4.54 36.80 -1.76
N LEU A 17 -5.54 36.96 -2.63
CA LEU A 17 -6.90 37.30 -2.22
C LEU A 17 -7.57 36.06 -1.64
N VAL A 18 -7.83 36.05 -0.33
CA VAL A 18 -8.54 34.95 0.33
C VAL A 18 -9.97 35.39 0.61
N THR A 19 -10.93 34.61 0.12
CA THR A 19 -12.37 34.83 0.35
C THR A 19 -12.86 33.79 1.34
N VAL A 20 -13.19 34.20 2.56
CA VAL A 20 -13.78 33.30 3.56
C VAL A 20 -15.28 33.21 3.29
N HIS A 21 -15.72 32.08 2.73
CA HIS A 21 -17.13 31.77 2.62
C HIS A 21 -17.61 31.14 3.93
N SER A 22 -18.42 31.86 4.70
CA SER A 22 -19.18 31.26 5.79
C SER A 22 -20.18 30.27 5.18
N VAL A 23 -19.96 28.98 5.38
CA VAL A 23 -20.92 27.94 4.99
C VAL A 23 -22.11 28.05 5.94
N PRO A 24 -23.33 28.31 5.43
CA PRO A 24 -24.49 28.41 6.30
C PRO A 24 -24.75 27.05 6.96
N SER A 25 -24.99 27.10 8.28
CA SER A 25 -25.15 25.96 9.19
C SER A 25 -26.31 24.99 8.83
N ASN A 26 -27.04 25.23 7.75
CA ASN A 26 -28.10 24.36 7.24
C ASN A 26 -27.61 23.32 6.23
N HIS A 27 -26.32 23.31 5.88
CA HIS A 27 -25.66 22.22 5.15
C HIS A 27 -24.90 21.26 6.08
N ALA A 28 -25.03 21.41 7.41
CA ALA A 28 -24.55 20.46 8.42
C ALA A 28 -25.36 19.14 8.46
N GLY A 29 -25.97 18.77 7.33
CA GLY A 29 -26.76 17.57 7.16
C GLY A 29 -25.92 16.44 6.58
N ASN A 30 -24.87 16.02 7.30
CA ASN A 30 -24.42 14.62 7.30
C ASN A 30 -23.48 14.37 8.49
N LEU A 31 -24.02 14.34 9.71
CA LEU A 31 -23.24 13.91 10.88
C LEU A 31 -22.83 12.43 10.79
N ASP A 32 -23.59 11.61 10.04
CA ASP A 32 -23.27 10.20 9.80
C ASP A 32 -21.95 10.04 9.02
N CYS A 33 -21.67 10.90 8.04
CA CYS A 33 -20.39 10.92 7.33
C CYS A 33 -19.19 11.17 8.24
N VAL A 34 -19.33 12.00 9.27
CA VAL A 34 -18.24 12.32 10.21
C VAL A 34 -17.97 11.13 11.14
N GLU A 35 -19.03 10.48 11.64
CA GLU A 35 -18.88 9.27 12.45
C GLU A 35 -18.35 8.08 11.63
N HIS A 36 -18.77 7.93 10.37
CA HIS A 36 -18.22 6.91 9.46
C HIS A 36 -16.74 7.15 9.14
N LEU A 37 -16.36 8.39 8.82
CA LEU A 37 -14.96 8.76 8.60
C LEU A 37 -14.11 8.50 9.85
N ARG A 38 -14.63 8.84 11.03
CA ARG A 38 -13.98 8.54 12.31
C ARG A 38 -13.79 7.04 12.48
N THR A 39 -14.78 6.23 12.12
CA THR A 39 -14.75 4.77 12.24
C THR A 39 -13.77 4.14 11.24
N HIS A 40 -13.76 4.60 9.99
CA HIS A 40 -12.84 4.12 8.95
C HIS A 40 -11.40 4.50 9.27
N LEU A 41 -11.14 5.74 9.69
CA LEU A 41 -9.81 6.15 10.16
C LEU A 41 -9.37 5.32 11.37
N GLN A 42 -10.25 5.07 12.33
CA GLN A 42 -9.94 4.20 13.47
C GLN A 42 -9.56 2.77 13.03
N LEU A 43 -10.27 2.20 12.06
CA LEU A 43 -9.95 0.89 11.49
C LEU A 43 -8.56 0.91 10.81
N ILE A 44 -8.29 1.93 9.98
CA ILE A 44 -7.00 2.10 9.30
C ILE A 44 -5.85 2.24 10.31
N PHE A 45 -5.99 3.09 11.33
CA PHE A 45 -4.97 3.24 12.38
C PHE A 45 -4.80 1.98 13.23
N SER A 46 -5.88 1.22 13.45
CA SER A 46 -5.81 -0.07 14.15
C SER A 46 -5.00 -1.10 13.36
N MET A 47 -5.08 -1.08 12.03
CA MET A 47 -4.24 -1.93 11.17
C MET A 47 -2.76 -1.55 11.23
N LEU A 48 -2.45 -0.26 11.36
CA LEU A 48 -1.05 0.20 11.40
C LEU A 48 -0.26 -0.37 12.57
N LYS A 49 -0.93 -0.74 13.66
CA LYS A 49 -0.31 -1.47 14.77
C LYS A 49 0.39 -2.76 14.32
N TYR A 50 -0.09 -3.37 13.25
CA TYR A 50 0.42 -4.64 12.71
C TYR A 50 1.29 -4.46 11.46
N ASN A 51 1.68 -3.22 11.10
CA ASN A 51 2.43 -2.96 9.86
C ASN A 51 3.83 -3.64 9.83
N THR A 52 4.35 -4.06 10.98
CA THR A 52 5.62 -4.83 11.08
C THR A 52 5.42 -6.34 11.13
N ASP A 53 4.18 -6.82 11.34
CA ASP A 53 3.82 -8.23 11.42
C ASP A 53 2.75 -8.56 10.38
N LYS A 54 3.23 -9.03 9.23
CA LYS A 54 2.39 -9.37 8.07
C LYS A 54 1.31 -10.40 8.41
N GLN A 55 1.60 -11.34 9.30
CA GLN A 55 0.66 -12.41 9.64
C GLN A 55 -0.43 -11.89 10.58
N ALA A 56 -0.06 -11.04 11.55
CA ALA A 56 -1.01 -10.36 12.41
C ALA A 56 -1.92 -9.41 11.61
N LEU A 57 -1.36 -8.66 10.66
CA LEU A 57 -2.14 -7.78 9.76
C LEU A 57 -3.14 -8.59 8.93
N TYR A 58 -2.70 -9.71 8.34
CA TYR A 58 -3.57 -10.59 7.56
C TYR A 58 -4.72 -11.16 8.40
N ASN A 59 -4.41 -11.65 9.61
CA ASN A 59 -5.42 -12.18 10.52
C ASN A 59 -6.43 -11.11 10.93
N PHE A 60 -5.98 -9.89 11.24
CA PHE A 60 -6.85 -8.76 11.58
C PHE A 60 -7.83 -8.44 10.44
N VAL A 61 -7.34 -8.34 9.21
CA VAL A 61 -8.16 -8.04 8.04
C VAL A 61 -9.18 -9.14 7.78
N ARG A 62 -8.79 -10.41 7.94
CA ARG A 62 -9.68 -11.56 7.78
C ARG A 62 -10.76 -11.60 8.85
N GLU A 63 -10.40 -11.40 10.12
CA GLU A 63 -11.34 -11.46 11.25
C GLU A 63 -12.37 -10.33 11.23
N ARG A 64 -12.00 -9.16 10.70
CA ARG A 64 -12.87 -7.99 10.60
C ARG A 64 -13.36 -7.70 9.18
N GLN A 65 -13.33 -8.69 8.28
CA GLN A 65 -13.62 -8.48 6.86
C GLN A 65 -14.96 -7.78 6.61
N GLU A 66 -16.01 -8.10 7.38
CA GLU A 66 -17.33 -7.46 7.26
C GLU A 66 -17.30 -5.96 7.63
N GLU A 67 -16.55 -5.58 8.67
CA GLU A 67 -16.34 -4.17 9.04
C GLU A 67 -15.53 -3.43 7.96
N LEU A 68 -14.67 -4.14 7.23
CA LEU A 68 -13.79 -3.58 6.22
C LEU A 68 -14.43 -3.49 4.83
N ARG A 69 -15.57 -4.16 4.62
CA ARG A 69 -16.35 -4.03 3.38
C ARG A 69 -16.95 -2.64 3.18
N SER A 70 -17.10 -1.86 4.26
CA SER A 70 -17.60 -0.49 4.16
C SER A 70 -16.54 0.52 3.72
N LEU A 71 -15.25 0.13 3.71
CA LEU A 71 -14.16 1.00 3.26
C LEU A 71 -14.32 1.30 1.77
N ASP A 72 -14.34 2.58 1.43
CA ASP A 72 -14.39 3.00 0.04
C ASP A 72 -13.00 2.99 -0.61
N GLN A 73 -12.93 3.29 -1.90
CA GLN A 73 -11.68 3.33 -2.64
C GLN A 73 -10.65 4.31 -2.04
N THR A 74 -11.11 5.43 -1.45
CA THR A 74 -10.25 6.43 -0.83
C THR A 74 -9.64 5.90 0.46
N ASP A 75 -10.46 5.27 1.30
CA ASP A 75 -10.02 4.64 2.55
C ASP A 75 -8.98 3.55 2.30
N LEU A 76 -9.21 2.72 1.29
CA LEU A 76 -8.30 1.67 0.88
C LEU A 76 -6.98 2.27 0.38
N MET A 77 -7.02 3.25 -0.51
CA MET A 77 -5.80 3.93 -0.97
C MET A 77 -5.01 4.56 0.18
N ALA A 78 -5.70 5.14 1.17
CA ALA A 78 -5.06 5.68 2.38
C ALA A 78 -4.38 4.57 3.19
N LEU A 79 -5.08 3.45 3.45
CA LEU A 79 -4.51 2.28 4.13
C LEU A 79 -3.24 1.79 3.43
N PHE A 80 -3.32 1.52 2.13
CA PHE A 80 -2.20 1.00 1.35
C PHE A 80 -1.04 1.99 1.26
N SER A 81 -1.31 3.29 1.28
CA SER A 81 -0.28 4.33 1.34
C SER A 81 0.45 4.33 2.68
N LEU A 82 -0.26 4.10 3.79
CA LEU A 82 0.31 4.08 5.13
C LEU A 82 1.16 2.83 5.40
N ILE A 83 0.85 1.70 4.75
CA ILE A 83 1.68 0.49 4.80
C ILE A 83 2.75 0.43 3.71
N GLY A 84 2.82 1.43 2.82
CA GLY A 84 3.87 1.55 1.79
C GLY A 84 3.67 0.69 0.53
N GLU A 85 2.47 0.15 0.32
CA GLU A 85 2.15 -0.78 -0.77
C GLU A 85 1.28 -0.15 -1.87
N GLN A 86 1.00 1.16 -1.80
CA GLN A 86 0.07 1.85 -2.71
C GLN A 86 0.42 1.68 -4.20
N LYS A 87 1.71 1.73 -4.55
CA LYS A 87 2.15 1.59 -5.96
C LYS A 87 1.94 0.17 -6.48
N ARG A 88 2.21 -0.84 -5.64
CA ARG A 88 2.05 -2.24 -6.00
C ARG A 88 0.57 -2.59 -6.14
N LEU A 89 -0.26 -2.05 -5.25
CA LEU A 89 -1.71 -2.22 -5.36
C LEU A 89 -2.28 -1.56 -6.62
N GLN A 90 -1.90 -0.32 -6.93
CA GLN A 90 -2.37 0.35 -8.15
C GLN A 90 -2.11 -0.50 -9.40
N LYS A 91 -0.90 -1.07 -9.51
CA LYS A 91 -0.53 -1.97 -10.61
C LYS A 91 -1.41 -3.23 -10.67
N ILE A 92 -1.77 -3.81 -9.52
CA ILE A 92 -2.68 -4.97 -9.43
C ILE A 92 -4.11 -4.58 -9.85
N MET A 93 -4.58 -3.42 -9.40
CA MET A 93 -5.92 -2.91 -9.71
C MET A 93 -6.07 -2.60 -11.21
N GLU A 94 -5.05 -2.02 -11.84
CA GLU A 94 -5.02 -1.77 -13.29
C GLU A 94 -5.12 -3.06 -14.13
N GLN A 95 -4.73 -4.20 -13.55
CA GLN A 95 -4.75 -5.51 -14.20
C GLN A 95 -6.03 -6.31 -13.90
N THR A 96 -6.87 -5.86 -12.97
CA THR A 96 -8.09 -6.54 -12.55
C THR A 96 -9.29 -5.91 -13.26
N GLU A 97 -10.11 -6.71 -13.94
CA GLU A 97 -11.30 -6.21 -14.64
C GLU A 97 -12.26 -5.51 -13.67
N CYS A 98 -12.59 -4.25 -13.95
CA CYS A 98 -13.54 -3.43 -13.20
C CYS A 98 -14.95 -4.02 -13.32
N GLY A 99 -15.39 -4.79 -12.33
CA GLY A 99 -16.76 -5.31 -12.29
C GLY A 99 -17.20 -5.78 -10.91
N GLU A 100 -16.30 -6.36 -10.13
CA GLU A 100 -16.55 -6.76 -8.75
C GLU A 100 -15.99 -5.70 -7.80
N GLY A 101 -16.77 -5.27 -6.80
CA GLY A 101 -16.32 -4.30 -5.80
C GLY A 101 -14.99 -4.71 -5.17
N PHE A 102 -14.18 -3.73 -4.77
CA PHE A 102 -12.84 -3.97 -4.25
C PHE A 102 -12.89 -4.84 -2.98
N ASN A 103 -12.26 -6.03 -3.05
CA ASN A 103 -12.16 -6.93 -1.91
C ASN A 103 -10.76 -6.80 -1.27
N LEU A 104 -10.70 -6.22 -0.07
CA LEU A 104 -9.45 -5.98 0.64
C LEU A 104 -8.64 -7.26 0.88
N CYS A 105 -9.27 -8.38 1.23
CA CYS A 105 -8.57 -9.66 1.41
C CYS A 105 -7.93 -10.11 0.09
N LYS A 106 -8.67 -10.02 -1.01
CA LYS A 106 -8.15 -10.34 -2.35
C LYS A 106 -6.97 -9.45 -2.72
N ALA A 107 -7.05 -8.15 -2.46
CA ALA A 107 -5.95 -7.22 -2.71
C ALA A 107 -4.68 -7.56 -1.92
N ILE A 108 -4.83 -8.00 -0.66
CA ILE A 108 -3.70 -8.48 0.15
C ILE A 108 -3.16 -9.80 -0.40
N ASP A 109 -4.02 -10.75 -0.77
CA ASP A 109 -3.62 -12.02 -1.38
C ASP A 109 -2.83 -11.78 -2.69
N ASP A 110 -3.29 -10.84 -3.53
CA ASP A 110 -2.64 -10.46 -4.78
C ASP A 110 -1.27 -9.80 -4.52
N LEU A 111 -1.15 -8.95 -3.50
CA LEU A 111 0.13 -8.37 -3.08
C LEU A 111 1.11 -9.43 -2.57
N ILE A 112 0.62 -10.46 -1.86
CA ILE A 112 1.43 -11.60 -1.42
C ILE A 112 1.91 -12.38 -2.65
N ALA A 113 1.01 -12.70 -3.58
CA ALA A 113 1.32 -13.44 -4.80
C ALA A 113 2.33 -12.70 -5.69
N ASP A 114 2.16 -11.38 -5.88
CA ASP A 114 3.11 -10.53 -6.58
C ASP A 114 4.48 -10.53 -5.90
N GLY A 115 4.52 -10.47 -4.56
CA GLY A 115 5.76 -10.49 -3.79
C GLY A 115 6.52 -11.81 -3.91
N VAL A 116 5.80 -12.94 -3.92
CA VAL A 116 6.39 -14.27 -4.17
C VAL A 116 6.97 -14.34 -5.58
N ARG A 117 6.21 -13.85 -6.58
CA ARG A 117 6.67 -13.83 -7.98
C ARG A 117 7.95 -13.01 -8.14
N GLN A 118 7.97 -11.78 -7.61
CA GLN A 118 9.16 -10.93 -7.62
C GLN A 118 10.35 -11.58 -6.91
N GLY A 119 10.11 -12.21 -5.75
CA GLY A 119 11.14 -12.92 -5.02
C GLY A 119 11.76 -14.08 -5.80
N ASN A 120 10.93 -14.82 -6.55
CA ASN A 120 11.39 -15.90 -7.41
C ASN A 120 12.21 -15.37 -8.59
N GLU A 121 11.70 -14.35 -9.30
CA GLU A 121 12.38 -13.74 -10.45
C GLU A 121 13.75 -13.14 -10.04
N GLU A 122 13.80 -12.40 -8.93
CA GLU A 122 15.05 -11.84 -8.42
C GLU A 122 16.01 -12.94 -7.96
N GLY A 123 15.49 -13.99 -7.30
CA GLY A 123 16.27 -15.14 -6.89
C GLY A 123 16.92 -15.88 -8.06
N GLU A 124 16.16 -16.12 -9.13
CA GLU A 124 16.64 -16.75 -10.36
C GLU A 124 17.70 -15.88 -11.05
N LYS A 125 17.44 -14.57 -11.19
CA LYS A 125 18.36 -13.61 -11.80
C LYS A 125 19.67 -13.52 -11.03
N ARG A 126 19.60 -13.46 -9.70
CA ARG A 126 20.77 -13.37 -8.82
C ARG A 126 21.62 -14.65 -8.87
N LEU A 127 20.97 -15.82 -8.87
CA LEU A 127 21.67 -17.10 -9.02
C LEU A 127 22.30 -17.23 -10.41
N SER A 128 21.58 -16.90 -11.48
CA SER A 128 22.09 -16.91 -12.86
C SER A 128 23.31 -15.98 -13.02
N SER A 129 23.25 -14.80 -12.40
CA SER A 129 24.36 -13.83 -12.38
C SER A 129 25.58 -14.40 -11.65
N LEU A 130 25.37 -15.06 -10.50
CA LEU A 130 26.44 -15.72 -9.75
C LEU A 130 27.08 -16.86 -10.55
N ILE A 131 26.28 -17.74 -11.15
CA ILE A 131 26.78 -18.85 -11.99
C ILE A 131 27.61 -18.29 -13.16
N SER A 132 27.07 -17.28 -13.85
CA SER A 132 27.78 -16.62 -14.96
C SER A 132 29.12 -16.03 -14.53
N LEU A 133 29.19 -15.42 -13.34
CA LEU A 133 30.42 -14.88 -12.77
C LEU A 133 31.42 -15.99 -12.44
N LEU A 134 30.99 -17.08 -11.80
CA LEU A 134 31.83 -18.21 -11.43
C LEU A 134 32.44 -18.89 -12.66
N ILE A 135 31.66 -19.04 -13.74
CA ILE A 135 32.15 -19.58 -15.02
C ILE A 135 33.23 -18.68 -15.62
N LYS A 136 33.02 -17.35 -15.64
CA LYS A 136 34.03 -16.39 -16.12
C LYS A 136 35.33 -16.43 -15.31
N MET A 137 35.23 -16.72 -14.02
CA MET A 137 36.38 -16.89 -13.13
C MET A 137 36.98 -18.31 -13.16
N GLN A 138 36.49 -19.20 -14.03
CA GLN A 138 36.87 -20.62 -14.11
C GLN A 138 36.72 -21.39 -12.79
N ARG A 139 35.79 -20.99 -11.92
CA ARG A 139 35.49 -21.66 -10.64
C ARG A 139 34.32 -22.63 -10.78
N ILE A 140 34.50 -23.63 -11.64
CA ILE A 140 33.44 -24.58 -12.00
C ILE A 140 33.07 -25.48 -10.83
N ASP A 141 34.03 -25.79 -9.95
CA ASP A 141 33.83 -26.52 -8.69
C ASP A 141 32.78 -25.86 -7.78
N LEU A 142 32.67 -24.54 -7.82
CA LEU A 142 31.70 -23.79 -7.02
C LEU A 142 30.31 -23.76 -7.66
N VAL A 143 30.18 -23.98 -8.98
CA VAL A 143 28.89 -23.88 -9.69
C VAL A 143 27.90 -24.92 -9.19
N GLU A 144 28.35 -26.16 -9.00
CA GLU A 144 27.51 -27.23 -8.45
C GLU A 144 27.17 -26.95 -6.97
N GLN A 145 28.14 -26.47 -6.20
CA GLN A 145 27.95 -26.20 -4.78
C GLN A 145 26.92 -25.08 -4.53
N VAL A 146 26.89 -24.03 -5.34
CA VAL A 146 25.93 -22.93 -5.15
C VAL A 146 24.49 -23.33 -5.49
N ALA A 147 24.25 -24.40 -6.25
CA ALA A 147 22.89 -24.90 -6.47
C ALA A 147 22.28 -25.45 -5.17
N CYS A 148 23.08 -26.20 -4.40
CA CYS A 148 22.62 -26.97 -3.25
C CYS A 148 22.98 -26.33 -1.88
N ASN A 149 23.88 -25.34 -1.85
CA ASN A 149 24.37 -24.74 -0.60
C ASN A 149 23.94 -23.27 -0.47
N ARG A 150 22.88 -23.03 0.31
CA ARG A 150 22.33 -21.70 0.59
C ARG A 150 23.30 -20.79 1.32
N GLU A 151 24.06 -21.32 2.29
CA GLU A 151 25.03 -20.55 3.08
C GLU A 151 26.18 -20.06 2.22
N LEU A 152 26.69 -20.94 1.35
CA LEU A 152 27.72 -20.59 0.38
C LEU A 152 27.21 -19.54 -0.60
N ARG A 153 26.01 -19.71 -1.16
CA ARG A 153 25.39 -18.68 -2.02
C ARG A 153 25.37 -17.32 -1.35
N ARG A 154 24.92 -17.24 -0.09
CA ARG A 154 24.84 -15.95 0.63
C ARG A 154 26.21 -15.29 0.76
N LYS A 155 27.24 -16.04 1.17
CA LYS A 155 28.60 -15.53 1.28
C LYS A 155 29.14 -15.04 -0.06
N LEU A 156 28.84 -15.73 -1.16
CA LEU A 156 29.28 -15.34 -2.49
C LEU A 156 28.50 -14.13 -3.02
N TYR A 157 27.20 -14.02 -2.72
CA TYR A 157 26.42 -12.82 -3.02
C TYR A 157 27.03 -11.59 -2.34
N GLU A 158 27.31 -11.67 -1.04
CA GLU A 158 27.99 -10.58 -0.31
C GLU A 158 29.38 -10.27 -0.89
N LYS A 159 30.19 -11.31 -1.15
CA LYS A 159 31.55 -11.13 -1.69
C LYS A 159 31.58 -10.44 -3.05
N TYR A 160 30.61 -10.74 -3.91
CA TYR A 160 30.56 -10.23 -5.28
C TYR A 160 29.58 -9.05 -5.45
N ASN A 161 29.00 -8.54 -4.36
CA ASN A 161 27.97 -7.49 -4.38
C ASN A 161 26.81 -7.81 -5.35
N LEU A 162 26.40 -9.08 -5.38
CA LEU A 162 25.21 -9.55 -6.08
C LEU A 162 24.04 -9.56 -5.12
#